data_AF-A0A671SGD9-F1
#
_entry.id   AF-A0A671SGD9-F1
#
_cell.length_a   1.000
_cell.length_b   1.000
_cell.length_c   1.000
_cell.angle_alpha   90.00
_cell.angle_beta   90.00
_cell.angle_gamma   90.00
#
_symmetry.space_group_name_H-M   'P 1'
#
loop_
_entity.id
_entity.type
_entity.pdbx_description
1 polymer ?
#
loop_
_entity_poly.entity_id
_entity_poly.type
_entity_poly.pdbx_seq_one_letter_code
_entity_poly.pdbx_strand_id
1 'polypeptide(L)'
;MASIPFYGWEAFYDEDRHLQADQAPKSGRLYTMYHGTSLQKARLIITKGFQQSADGMLGPGVYVSRDQKKAERYPLKSLPTDRVVLKLSVDCGKVKRIDKDNHPLQKAWHSQGYDTAWVPPNCGMKAVPSGLEEDCVYDPKAIKFKHLRACSYCTAMLGVWRDYLRSPDQTQVQSLLNVFKNICNFILFLFKEKQLKYRYMT
;
A
#
# COMPACT_ATOMS: atom_id res chain seq x y z
N MET A 1 29.94 30.97 -3.87
CA MET A 1 28.83 30.03 -4.07
C MET A 1 28.53 29.41 -2.72
N ALA A 2 27.34 29.67 -2.16
CA ALA A 2 26.98 29.17 -0.84
C ALA A 2 26.15 27.90 -0.98
N SER A 3 26.57 26.83 -0.32
CA SER A 3 25.82 25.59 -0.16
C SER A 3 25.56 25.36 1.32
N ILE A 4 24.34 24.99 1.68
CA ILE A 4 24.02 24.43 3.00
C ILE A 4 23.78 22.93 2.79
N PRO A 5 24.58 22.04 3.41
CA PRO A 5 24.31 20.61 3.35
C PRO A 5 23.23 20.26 4.37
N PHE A 6 22.20 19.53 3.93
CA PHE A 6 21.21 18.90 4.81
C PHE A 6 21.14 17.40 4.47
N TYR A 7 21.24 16.58 5.50
CA TYR A 7 21.46 15.14 5.40
C TYR A 7 20.35 14.41 4.61
N GLY A 8 20.69 13.96 3.40
CA GLY A 8 20.86 12.52 3.19
C GLY A 8 19.73 11.72 2.55
N TRP A 9 18.79 12.28 1.77
CA TRP A 9 17.88 11.44 0.97
C TRP A 9 17.49 12.05 -0.38
N GLU A 10 17.66 11.26 -1.43
CA GLU A 10 17.15 11.49 -2.78
C GLU A 10 15.94 10.55 -3.00
N ALA A 11 14.82 11.08 -3.48
CA ALA A 11 13.63 10.28 -3.77
C ALA A 11 13.66 9.86 -5.25
N PHE A 12 14.05 8.62 -5.50
CA PHE A 12 14.03 8.04 -6.85
C PHE A 12 12.71 7.29 -7.10
N TYR A 13 12.13 7.54 -8.28
CA TYR A 13 11.16 6.64 -8.89
C TYR A 13 11.93 5.41 -9.37
N ASP A 14 11.48 4.24 -8.95
CA ASP A 14 12.14 2.99 -9.28
C ASP A 14 11.74 2.62 -10.72
N GLU A 15 12.66 2.81 -11.66
CA GLU A 15 12.51 2.50 -13.09
C GLU A 15 12.56 0.98 -13.37
N ASP A 16 12.57 0.14 -12.33
CA ASP A 16 12.68 -1.31 -12.42
C ASP A 16 11.39 -1.95 -12.99
N ARG A 17 11.23 -1.94 -14.32
CA ARG A 17 10.30 -2.79 -15.10
C ARG A 17 8.92 -2.96 -14.44
N HIS A 18 8.32 -1.84 -14.06
CA HIS A 18 6.97 -1.81 -13.49
C HIS A 18 5.96 -2.23 -14.56
N LEU A 19 5.31 -3.38 -14.36
CA LEU A 19 4.08 -3.67 -15.09
C LEU A 19 3.04 -2.63 -14.65
N GLN A 20 2.51 -1.88 -15.60
CA GLN A 20 1.56 -0.82 -15.30
C GLN A 20 0.22 -1.40 -14.86
N ALA A 21 -0.58 -0.60 -14.13
CA ALA A 21 -1.87 -1.03 -13.58
C ALA A 21 -2.87 -1.48 -14.67
N ASP A 22 -2.75 -0.95 -15.88
CA ASP A 22 -3.55 -1.29 -17.06
C ASP A 22 -3.09 -2.55 -17.81
N GLN A 23 -1.94 -3.12 -17.45
CA GLN A 23 -1.39 -4.29 -18.10
C GLN A 23 -1.73 -5.57 -17.34
N ALA A 24 -2.11 -6.61 -18.10
CA ALA A 24 -2.41 -7.92 -17.51
C ALA A 24 -1.16 -8.57 -16.89
N PRO A 25 -1.20 -9.04 -15.63
CA PRO A 25 -0.14 -9.83 -15.06
C PRO A 25 0.04 -11.13 -15.84
N LYS A 26 1.29 -11.47 -16.13
CA LYS A 26 1.69 -12.73 -16.77
C LYS A 26 2.04 -13.74 -15.67
N SER A 27 1.69 -14.99 -15.90
CA SER A 27 1.95 -16.05 -14.92
C SER A 27 3.45 -16.31 -14.73
N GLY A 28 3.83 -16.67 -13.50
CA GLY A 28 5.22 -16.98 -13.11
C GLY A 28 6.17 -15.78 -13.14
N ARG A 29 5.66 -14.58 -12.86
CA ARG A 29 6.44 -13.34 -12.85
C ARG A 29 6.32 -12.64 -11.50
N LEU A 30 7.43 -12.00 -11.12
CA LEU A 30 7.53 -11.12 -9.97
C LEU A 30 7.18 -9.69 -10.39
N TYR A 31 6.30 -9.05 -9.62
CA TYR A 31 5.87 -7.68 -9.85
C TYR A 31 6.08 -6.80 -8.64
N THR A 32 6.40 -5.53 -8.89
CA THR A 32 6.28 -4.49 -7.87
C THR A 32 4.82 -4.17 -7.66
N MET A 33 4.34 -4.28 -6.42
CA MET A 33 2.98 -3.93 -6.02
C MET A 33 2.96 -3.21 -4.68
N TYR A 34 1.79 -2.71 -4.29
CA TYR A 34 1.59 -1.85 -3.14
C TYR A 34 0.43 -2.35 -2.28
N HIS A 35 0.63 -2.27 -0.97
CA HIS A 35 -0.40 -2.57 0.03
C HIS A 35 -0.53 -1.41 1.02
N GLY A 36 -1.69 -0.77 1.04
CA GLY A 36 -2.02 0.28 1.99
C GLY A 36 -2.55 -0.32 3.29
N THR A 37 -1.99 0.07 4.43
CA THR A 37 -2.38 -0.45 5.74
C THR A 37 -2.12 0.57 6.85
N SER A 38 -2.51 0.24 8.08
CA SER A 38 -2.17 1.08 9.23
C SER A 38 -0.74 0.85 9.69
N LEU A 39 -0.10 1.86 10.29
CA LEU A 39 1.27 1.73 10.82
C LEU A 39 1.44 0.51 11.76
N GLN A 40 0.46 0.27 12.64
CA GLN A 40 0.48 -0.88 13.55
C GLN A 40 0.46 -2.22 12.80
N LYS A 41 -0.42 -2.35 11.78
CA LYS A 41 -0.50 -3.55 10.95
C LYS A 41 0.76 -3.72 10.10
N ALA A 42 1.33 -2.64 9.58
CA ALA A 42 2.60 -2.68 8.86
C ALA A 42 3.72 -3.29 9.72
N ARG A 43 3.79 -2.94 11.02
CA ARG A 43 4.75 -3.55 11.93
C ARG A 43 4.56 -5.05 12.07
N LEU A 44 3.31 -5.50 12.27
CA LEU A 44 2.99 -6.92 12.34
C LEU A 44 3.36 -7.63 11.03
N ILE A 45 3.09 -7.04 9.88
CA ILE A 45 3.44 -7.60 8.57
C ILE A 45 4.96 -7.72 8.41
N ILE A 46 5.72 -6.69 8.79
CA ILE A 46 7.18 -6.70 8.68
C ILE A 46 7.81 -7.74 9.62
N THR A 47 7.24 -7.94 10.81
CA THR A 47 7.81 -8.82 11.84
C THR A 47 7.33 -10.26 11.75
N LYS A 48 6.07 -10.48 11.39
CA LYS A 48 5.40 -11.79 11.38
C LYS A 48 5.03 -12.29 9.99
N GLY A 49 5.21 -11.46 8.96
CA GLY A 49 4.73 -11.72 7.61
C GLY A 49 3.26 -11.34 7.42
N PHE A 50 2.81 -11.42 6.16
CA PHE A 50 1.41 -11.22 5.81
C PHE A 50 0.54 -12.37 6.33
N GLN A 51 -0.72 -12.04 6.60
CA GLN A 51 -1.78 -13.01 6.88
C GLN A 51 -2.91 -12.78 5.89
N GLN A 52 -3.54 -13.87 5.44
CA GLN A 52 -4.69 -13.78 4.55
C GLN A 52 -5.85 -13.09 5.26
N SER A 53 -6.61 -12.27 4.54
CA SER A 53 -7.95 -11.95 4.99
C SER A 53 -8.83 -13.20 4.92
N ALA A 54 -9.81 -13.31 5.82
CA ALA A 54 -10.76 -14.42 5.81
C ALA A 54 -11.74 -14.35 4.63
N ASP A 55 -12.02 -13.13 4.14
CA ASP A 55 -12.90 -12.89 3.00
C ASP A 55 -12.54 -11.55 2.33
N GLY A 56 -13.20 -11.27 1.21
CA GLY A 56 -13.20 -10.02 0.46
C GLY A 56 -13.93 -10.21 -0.86
N MET A 57 -13.84 -9.24 -1.77
CA MET A 57 -14.53 -9.36 -3.05
C MET A 57 -13.98 -10.50 -3.93
N LEU A 58 -12.73 -10.89 -3.73
CA LEU A 58 -12.06 -12.02 -4.37
C LEU A 58 -11.87 -13.20 -3.41
N GLY A 59 -12.55 -13.24 -2.26
CA GLY A 59 -12.36 -14.27 -1.25
C GLY A 59 -11.08 -14.09 -0.42
N PRO A 60 -10.58 -15.17 0.22
CA PRO A 60 -9.45 -15.09 1.13
C PRO A 60 -8.13 -14.85 0.39
N GLY A 61 -7.28 -13.99 0.96
CA GLY A 61 -5.96 -13.70 0.43
C GLY A 61 -5.40 -12.36 0.89
N VAL A 62 -4.31 -11.94 0.27
CA VAL A 62 -3.68 -10.64 0.50
C VAL A 62 -3.93 -9.74 -0.70
N TYR A 63 -4.61 -8.62 -0.45
CA TYR A 63 -4.99 -7.67 -1.48
C TYR A 63 -3.86 -6.67 -1.74
N VAL A 64 -3.45 -6.57 -2.99
CA VAL A 64 -2.36 -5.71 -3.46
C VAL A 64 -2.75 -5.03 -4.77
N SER A 65 -2.04 -3.97 -5.11
CA SER A 65 -2.34 -3.11 -6.26
C SER A 65 -1.03 -2.68 -6.91
N ARG A 66 -0.94 -2.72 -8.23
CA ARG A 66 0.10 -2.04 -9.02
C ARG A 66 -0.08 -0.52 -8.98
N ASP A 67 -1.30 -0.01 -8.77
CA ASP A 67 -1.55 1.42 -8.56
C ASP A 67 -1.18 1.82 -7.11
N GLN A 68 -0.11 2.59 -6.95
CA GLN A 68 0.31 3.12 -5.65
C GLN A 68 -0.71 4.09 -5.05
N LYS A 69 -1.29 4.99 -5.86
CA LYS A 69 -2.26 5.99 -5.39
C LYS A 69 -3.53 5.31 -4.90
N LYS A 70 -3.93 4.19 -5.51
CA LYS A 70 -5.00 3.33 -4.98
C LYS A 70 -4.66 2.83 -3.58
N ALA A 71 -3.47 2.26 -3.39
CA ALA A 71 -3.03 1.73 -2.10
C ALA A 71 -2.98 2.80 -1.01
N GLU A 72 -2.55 4.03 -1.32
CA GLU A 72 -2.48 5.16 -0.37
C GLU A 72 -3.84 5.51 0.28
N ARG A 73 -4.96 5.15 -0.35
CA ARG A 73 -6.30 5.41 0.21
C ARG A 73 -6.68 4.47 1.34
N TYR A 74 -5.96 3.37 1.53
CA TYR A 74 -6.30 2.36 2.51
C TYR A 74 -5.50 2.48 3.83
N PRO A 75 -6.13 2.18 4.98
CA PRO A 75 -7.57 1.90 5.14
C PRO A 75 -8.46 3.16 5.02
N LEU A 76 -9.60 3.02 4.33
CA LEU A 76 -10.47 4.15 3.93
C LEU A 76 -10.97 5.01 5.09
N LYS A 77 -11.21 4.41 6.26
CA LYS A 77 -11.77 5.07 7.46
C LYS A 77 -10.71 5.48 8.49
N SER A 78 -9.42 5.49 8.15
CA SER A 78 -8.37 5.99 9.06
C SER A 78 -7.94 7.42 8.74
N LEU A 79 -7.24 8.07 9.68
CA LEU A 79 -6.56 9.32 9.40
C LEU A 79 -5.38 9.08 8.42
N PRO A 80 -5.05 10.04 7.53
CA PRO A 80 -3.89 9.93 6.65
C PRO A 80 -2.58 9.67 7.41
N THR A 81 -2.45 10.25 8.61
CA THR A 81 -1.30 10.10 9.52
C THR A 81 -1.16 8.70 10.14
N ASP A 82 -2.16 7.83 9.95
CA ASP A 82 -2.10 6.42 10.34
C ASP A 82 -1.85 5.49 9.15
N ARG A 83 -1.90 5.99 7.91
CA ARG A 83 -1.77 5.21 6.68
C ARG A 83 -0.32 5.14 6.23
N VAL A 84 0.11 3.93 5.96
CA VAL A 84 1.40 3.65 5.33
C VAL A 84 1.20 2.75 4.12
N VAL A 85 2.12 2.83 3.16
CA VAL A 85 2.11 1.97 1.99
C VAL A 85 3.35 1.09 2.01
N LEU A 86 3.14 -0.22 1.89
CA LEU A 86 4.23 -1.18 1.73
C LEU A 86 4.48 -1.36 0.23
N LYS A 87 5.72 -1.12 -0.22
CA LYS A 87 6.21 -1.56 -1.54
C LYS A 87 6.64 -3.02 -1.42
N LEU A 88 6.11 -3.85 -2.31
CA LEU A 88 6.20 -5.30 -2.28
C LEU A 88 6.79 -5.83 -3.57
N SER A 89 7.44 -6.99 -3.49
CA SER A 89 7.73 -7.85 -4.63
C SER A 89 6.84 -9.09 -4.50
N VAL A 90 5.96 -9.27 -5.49
CA VAL A 90 4.89 -10.28 -5.45
C VAL A 90 5.09 -11.27 -6.58
N ASP A 91 5.19 -12.55 -6.25
CA ASP A 91 5.11 -13.64 -7.22
C ASP A 91 3.63 -13.96 -7.48
N CYS A 92 3.15 -13.69 -8.68
CA CYS A 92 1.75 -13.89 -9.01
C CYS A 92 1.39 -15.34 -9.36
N GLY A 93 2.39 -16.22 -9.56
CA GLY A 93 2.14 -17.61 -9.96
C GLY A 93 1.17 -17.73 -11.13
N LYS A 94 0.20 -18.65 -11.06
CA LYS A 94 -0.89 -18.79 -12.03
C LYS A 94 -2.02 -17.80 -11.70
N VAL A 95 -2.34 -16.94 -12.66
CA VAL A 95 -3.30 -15.85 -12.45
C VAL A 95 -4.67 -16.19 -13.03
N LYS A 96 -5.74 -15.93 -12.27
CA LYS A 96 -7.12 -15.96 -12.74
C LYS A 96 -7.65 -14.54 -12.93
N ARG A 97 -8.01 -14.19 -14.17
CA ARG A 97 -8.78 -12.97 -14.47
C ARG A 97 -10.21 -13.11 -13.94
N ILE A 98 -10.67 -12.11 -13.21
CA ILE A 98 -12.03 -11.94 -12.67
C ILE A 98 -12.54 -10.58 -13.12
N ASP A 99 -13.36 -10.54 -14.17
CA ASP A 99 -13.72 -9.31 -14.89
C ASP A 99 -15.22 -9.03 -14.96
N LYS A 100 -16.01 -9.73 -14.13
CA LYS A 100 -17.44 -9.49 -13.97
C LYS A 100 -17.88 -9.84 -12.56
N ASP A 101 -18.94 -9.16 -12.09
CA ASP A 101 -19.60 -9.54 -10.85
C ASP A 101 -20.17 -10.97 -10.97
N ASN A 102 -20.19 -11.69 -9.84
CA ASN A 102 -20.66 -13.08 -9.77
C ASN A 102 -19.90 -14.01 -10.72
N HIS A 103 -18.62 -13.72 -11.00
CA HIS A 103 -17.78 -14.64 -11.74
C HIS A 103 -17.73 -15.99 -10.98
N PRO A 104 -17.90 -17.16 -11.64
CA PRO A 104 -17.99 -18.44 -10.94
C PRO A 104 -16.81 -18.75 -10.01
N LEU A 105 -15.62 -18.26 -10.40
CA LEU A 105 -14.39 -18.38 -9.62
C LEU A 105 -14.03 -17.15 -8.78
N GLN A 106 -14.93 -16.17 -8.61
CA GLN A 106 -14.62 -14.90 -7.95
C GLN A 106 -14.02 -15.10 -6.55
N LYS A 107 -14.53 -16.05 -5.77
CA LYS A 107 -14.00 -16.40 -4.44
C LYS A 107 -13.39 -17.80 -4.34
N ALA A 108 -13.41 -18.57 -5.43
CA ALA A 108 -13.02 -19.98 -5.46
C ALA A 108 -11.83 -20.27 -6.39
N TRP A 109 -11.21 -19.25 -6.96
CA TRP A 109 -10.06 -19.39 -7.87
C TRP A 109 -8.91 -20.17 -7.22
N HIS A 110 -8.65 -19.98 -5.92
CA HIS A 110 -7.55 -20.66 -5.23
C HIS A 110 -7.76 -22.18 -5.16
N SER A 111 -9.00 -22.66 -4.98
CA SER A 111 -9.30 -24.11 -4.97
C SER A 111 -9.21 -24.76 -6.34
N GLN A 112 -9.15 -23.95 -7.41
CA GLN A 112 -8.91 -24.37 -8.79
C GLN A 112 -7.43 -24.31 -9.18
N GLY A 113 -6.52 -24.16 -8.20
CA GLY A 113 -5.07 -24.16 -8.41
C GLY A 113 -4.53 -22.88 -9.04
N TYR A 114 -5.20 -21.74 -8.83
CA TYR A 114 -4.67 -20.41 -9.15
C TYR A 114 -4.04 -19.77 -7.91
N ASP A 115 -2.93 -19.08 -8.10
CA ASP A 115 -2.16 -18.45 -7.02
C ASP A 115 -2.59 -16.99 -6.77
N THR A 116 -3.10 -16.33 -7.82
CA THR A 116 -3.60 -14.95 -7.76
C THR A 116 -4.91 -14.80 -8.52
N ALA A 117 -5.90 -14.10 -7.96
CA ALA A 117 -6.99 -13.52 -8.72
C ALA A 117 -6.70 -12.06 -9.08
N TRP A 118 -7.06 -11.66 -10.29
CA TRP A 118 -6.81 -10.32 -10.81
C TRP A 118 -8.08 -9.73 -11.42
N VAL A 119 -8.43 -8.52 -10.99
CA VAL A 119 -9.47 -7.69 -11.58
C VAL A 119 -8.82 -6.68 -12.52
N PRO A 120 -9.14 -6.70 -13.83
CA PRO A 120 -8.64 -5.70 -14.76
C PRO A 120 -9.24 -4.31 -14.47
N PRO A 121 -8.51 -3.23 -14.77
CA PRO A 121 -9.10 -1.90 -14.66
C PRO A 121 -10.22 -1.72 -15.68
N ASN A 122 -11.20 -0.89 -15.31
CA ASN A 122 -12.34 -0.50 -16.15
C ASN A 122 -13.15 -1.66 -16.73
N CYS A 123 -13.16 -2.83 -16.08
CA CYS A 123 -13.94 -3.99 -16.53
C CYS A 123 -15.45 -3.89 -16.26
N GLY A 124 -15.92 -2.83 -15.60
CA GLY A 124 -17.34 -2.59 -15.33
C GLY A 124 -17.91 -3.36 -14.13
N MET A 125 -17.07 -4.03 -13.33
CA MET A 125 -17.49 -4.69 -12.09
C MET A 125 -18.03 -3.68 -11.06
N LYS A 126 -19.27 -3.87 -10.61
CA LYS A 126 -19.90 -3.06 -9.56
C LYS A 126 -19.22 -3.26 -8.21
N ALA A 127 -18.66 -4.45 -7.95
CA ALA A 127 -17.86 -4.73 -6.77
C ALA A 127 -16.56 -3.88 -6.71
N VAL A 128 -16.12 -3.29 -7.82
CA VAL A 128 -14.98 -2.37 -7.90
C VAL A 128 -15.41 -1.00 -8.45
N PRO A 129 -16.16 -0.18 -7.67
CA PRO A 129 -16.71 1.09 -8.18
C PRO A 129 -15.65 2.06 -8.69
N SER A 130 -14.41 1.93 -8.20
CA SER A 130 -13.30 2.78 -8.64
C SER A 130 -12.82 2.49 -10.06
N GLY A 131 -13.15 1.33 -10.64
CA GLY A 131 -12.60 0.87 -11.91
C GLY A 131 -11.10 0.59 -11.88
N LEU A 132 -10.44 0.64 -10.72
CA LEU A 132 -9.00 0.38 -10.61
C LEU A 132 -8.73 -1.09 -10.36
N GLU A 133 -7.68 -1.61 -10.99
CA GLU A 133 -7.23 -2.99 -10.89
C GLU A 133 -6.99 -3.46 -9.45
N GLU A 134 -7.16 -4.74 -9.20
CA GLU A 134 -6.90 -5.35 -7.90
C GLU A 134 -6.38 -6.78 -8.06
N ASP A 135 -5.32 -7.12 -7.32
CA ASP A 135 -4.80 -8.47 -7.23
C ASP A 135 -5.07 -9.01 -5.81
N CYS A 136 -5.52 -10.26 -5.71
CA CYS A 136 -5.64 -11.01 -4.47
C CYS A 136 -4.76 -12.25 -4.56
N VAL A 137 -3.69 -12.27 -3.77
CA VAL A 137 -2.70 -13.35 -3.74
C VAL A 137 -3.05 -14.34 -2.64
N TYR A 138 -3.04 -15.64 -2.93
CA TYR A 138 -3.46 -16.64 -1.97
C TYR A 138 -2.41 -16.85 -0.88
N ASP A 139 -1.20 -17.33 -1.23
CA ASP A 139 -0.15 -17.61 -0.25
C ASP A 139 0.62 -16.32 0.14
N PRO A 140 0.57 -15.88 1.41
CA PRO A 140 1.34 -14.74 1.88
C PRO A 140 2.86 -14.86 1.65
N LYS A 141 3.41 -16.09 1.55
CA LYS A 141 4.84 -16.32 1.29
C LYS A 141 5.28 -15.87 -0.11
N ALA A 142 4.35 -15.73 -1.05
CA ALA A 142 4.61 -15.18 -2.37
C ALA A 142 4.87 -13.65 -2.35
N ILE A 143 4.69 -13.01 -1.19
CA ILE A 143 4.81 -11.56 -1.02
C ILE A 143 6.02 -11.23 -0.17
N LYS A 144 6.96 -10.48 -0.75
CA LYS A 144 8.17 -10.01 -0.06
C LYS A 144 8.10 -8.50 0.15
N PHE A 145 8.18 -8.08 1.41
CA PHE A 145 8.35 -6.67 1.74
C PHE A 145 9.68 -6.14 1.17
N LYS A 146 9.63 -4.95 0.55
CA LYS A 146 10.83 -4.27 0.03
C LYS A 146 11.07 -2.95 0.72
N HIS A 147 10.05 -2.10 0.81
CA HIS A 147 10.22 -0.75 1.34
C HIS A 147 8.95 -0.17 1.96
N LEU A 148 9.12 0.68 2.98
CA LEU A 148 8.04 1.49 3.54
C LEU A 148 7.94 2.81 2.77
N ARG A 149 6.79 3.09 2.16
CA ARG A 149 6.47 4.37 1.55
C ARG A 149 5.44 5.12 2.39
N ALA A 150 5.56 6.44 2.38
CA ALA A 150 4.53 7.29 2.97
C ALA A 150 3.43 7.55 1.99
N CYS A 151 2.24 7.71 2.54
CA CYS A 151 1.16 8.38 1.84
C CYS A 151 1.60 9.81 1.49
N SER A 152 1.18 10.31 0.33
CA SER A 152 1.47 11.65 -0.18
C SER A 152 1.25 12.80 0.82
N TYR A 153 0.38 12.62 1.82
CA TYR A 153 0.09 13.63 2.86
C TYR A 153 1.03 13.61 4.08
N CYS A 154 1.96 12.65 4.17
CA CYS A 154 2.71 12.38 5.41
C CYS A 154 4.20 12.11 5.17
N THR A 155 4.81 12.72 4.15
CA THR A 155 6.24 12.53 3.84
C THR A 155 7.15 12.89 5.01
N ALA A 156 6.80 13.92 5.80
CA ALA A 156 7.52 14.30 7.02
C ALA A 156 7.51 13.22 8.11
N MET A 157 6.56 12.28 8.08
CA MET A 157 6.43 11.19 9.06
C MET A 157 7.27 9.96 8.71
N LEU A 158 7.87 9.89 7.52
CA LEU A 158 8.62 8.72 7.04
C LEU A 158 9.74 8.28 8.00
N GLY A 159 10.54 9.24 8.48
CA GLY A 159 11.64 8.96 9.41
C GLY A 159 11.11 8.36 10.71
N VAL A 160 10.15 9.06 11.33
CA VAL A 160 9.50 8.64 12.59
C VAL A 160 8.87 7.25 12.47
N TRP A 161 8.22 6.95 11.33
CA TRP A 161 7.64 5.62 11.09
C TRP A 161 8.71 4.54 10.93
N ARG A 162 9.81 4.80 10.22
CA ARG A 162 10.91 3.83 10.09
C ARG A 162 11.50 3.50 11.46
N ASP A 163 11.72 4.51 12.30
CA ASP A 163 12.25 4.32 13.65
C ASP A 163 11.28 3.53 14.53
N TYR A 164 9.99 3.89 14.49
CA TYR A 164 8.94 3.16 15.20
C TYR A 164 8.85 1.68 14.79
N LEU A 165 8.94 1.40 13.49
CA LEU A 165 8.87 0.04 12.95
C LEU A 165 10.11 -0.80 13.28
N ARG A 166 11.29 -0.17 13.44
CA ARG A 166 12.54 -0.83 13.79
C ARG A 166 12.74 -0.97 15.31
N SER A 167 12.07 -0.14 16.11
CA SER A 167 12.29 -0.13 17.56
C SER A 167 11.81 -1.43 18.23
N PRO A 168 12.66 -2.09 19.05
CA PRO A 168 12.26 -3.22 19.87
C PRO A 168 11.33 -2.79 21.03
N ASP A 169 11.58 -1.61 21.64
CA ASP A 169 10.75 -1.03 22.68
C ASP A 169 9.82 0.05 22.10
N GLN A 170 8.53 -0.24 22.09
CA GLN A 170 7.52 0.66 21.52
C GLN A 170 7.17 1.81 22.44
N THR A 171 7.30 1.62 23.74
CA THR A 171 6.82 2.56 24.75
C THR A 171 7.56 3.89 24.64
N GLN A 172 8.86 3.84 24.36
CA GLN A 172 9.70 5.02 24.19
C GLN A 172 9.40 5.81 22.90
N VAL A 173 9.04 5.13 21.81
CA VAL A 173 8.85 5.78 20.50
C VAL A 173 7.37 6.14 20.26
N GLN A 174 6.43 5.50 20.97
CA GLN A 174 5.00 5.76 20.84
C GLN A 174 4.60 7.17 21.28
N SER A 175 5.23 7.71 22.33
CA SER A 175 4.99 9.08 22.79
C SER A 175 5.39 10.09 21.73
N LEU A 176 6.59 9.97 21.16
CA LEU A 176 7.08 10.79 20.05
C LEU A 176 6.17 10.66 18.84
N LEU A 177 5.81 9.44 18.44
CA LEU A 177 4.89 9.19 17.33
C LEU A 177 3.55 9.90 17.53
N ASN A 178 2.98 9.88 18.74
CA ASN A 178 1.72 10.55 19.06
C ASN A 178 1.85 12.08 18.95
N VAL A 179 2.95 12.65 19.44
CA VAL A 179 3.24 14.10 19.31
C VAL A 179 3.29 14.50 17.84
N PHE A 180 4.05 13.77 17.02
CA PHE A 180 4.15 14.06 15.59
C PHE A 180 2.81 13.89 14.86
N LYS A 181 2.03 12.85 15.18
CA LYS A 181 0.68 12.69 14.62
C LYS A 181 -0.24 13.86 14.97
N ASN A 182 -0.21 14.33 16.22
CA ASN A 182 -1.02 15.47 16.65
C ASN A 182 -0.64 16.75 15.91
N ILE A 183 0.67 17.02 15.76
CA ILE A 183 1.17 18.18 14.99
C ILE A 183 0.71 18.07 13.53
N CYS A 184 0.93 16.92 12.87
CA CYS A 184 0.51 16.73 11.49
C CYS A 184 -1.01 16.82 11.31
N ASN A 185 -1.80 16.28 12.24
CA ASN A 185 -3.26 16.36 12.19
C ASN A 185 -3.76 17.80 12.38
N PHE A 186 -3.14 18.58 13.28
CA PHE A 186 -3.45 19.99 13.47
C PHE A 186 -3.13 20.80 12.21
N ILE A 187 -1.97 20.56 11.61
CA ILE A 187 -1.57 21.17 10.33
C ILE A 187 -2.57 20.79 9.21
N LEU A 188 -2.93 19.50 9.08
CA LEU A 188 -3.94 19.01 8.13
C LEU A 188 -5.32 19.63 8.35
N PHE A 189 -5.72 19.84 9.61
CA PHE A 189 -6.97 20.50 9.98
C PHE A 189 -6.96 21.96 9.53
N LEU A 190 -5.89 22.70 9.81
CA LEU A 190 -5.73 24.08 9.35
C LEU A 190 -5.77 24.18 7.82
N PHE A 191 -5.18 23.22 7.10
CA PHE A 191 -5.26 23.17 5.63
C PHE A 191 -6.68 22.93 5.11
N LYS A 192 -7.47 22.07 5.77
CA LYS A 192 -8.85 21.79 5.36
C LYS A 192 -9.81 22.95 5.62
N GLU A 193 -9.64 23.67 6.74
CA GLU A 193 -10.55 24.77 7.08
C GLU A 193 -10.20 26.10 6.41
N LYS A 194 -8.92 26.37 6.08
CA LYS A 194 -8.51 27.72 5.67
C LYS A 194 -8.33 27.98 4.17
N GLN A 195 -8.62 27.06 3.25
CA GLN A 195 -8.49 27.31 1.79
C GLN A 195 -7.13 27.93 1.38
N LEU A 196 -6.04 27.64 2.11
CA LEU A 196 -4.74 28.23 1.83
C LEU A 196 -3.99 27.36 0.81
N LYS A 197 -3.68 27.94 -0.36
CA LYS A 197 -2.79 27.34 -1.36
C LYS A 197 -1.34 27.52 -0.92
N TYR A 198 -0.56 26.45 -1.00
CA TYR A 198 0.89 26.53 -0.85
C TYR A 198 1.61 25.87 -2.02
N ARG A 199 2.74 26.49 -2.38
CA ARG A 199 3.73 25.98 -3.32
C ARG A 199 4.91 25.50 -2.48
N TYR A 200 5.42 24.31 -2.76
CA TYR A 200 6.66 23.83 -2.16
C TYR A 200 7.78 24.80 -2.55
N MET A 201 8.47 25.39 -1.58
CA MET A 201 9.66 26.21 -1.84
C MET A 201 10.87 25.33 -1.57
N THR A 202 11.65 25.11 -2.62
CA THR A 202 13.00 24.52 -2.59
C THR A 202 13.96 25.41 -1.83
#